data_AF-A0A1T4LIE0-F1
#
_entry.id   AF-A0A1T4LIE0-F1
#
_cell.length_a   1.000
_cell.length_b   1.000
_cell.length_c   1.000
_cell.angle_alpha   90.00
_cell.angle_beta   90.00
_cell.angle_gamma   90.00
#
_symmetry.space_group_name_H-M   'P 1'
#
loop_
_entity.id
_entity.type
_entity.pdbx_description
1 polymer ?
#
loop_
_entity_poly.entity_id
_entity_poly.type
_entity_poly.pdbx_seq_one_letter_code
_entity_poly.pdbx_strand_id
1 'polypeptide(L)'
;MTLSRKEFFRKGLFSLGDTLLKASGMVQQPNVEAAEESSELPYGDQPMVAVPRNERCLARNCGCFSCVEKCEQQAIVVVMGEGIRIDATRCTGCASCLYVCPVTPKAITLRIRAEVSSGE
;
A
#
# COMPACT_ATOMS: atom_id res chain seq x y z
N MET A 1 16.60 10.47 -43.14
CA MET A 1 16.44 9.50 -42.02
C MET A 1 16.35 8.10 -42.61
N THR A 2 17.46 7.37 -42.65
CA THR A 2 17.49 6.00 -43.20
C THR A 2 17.03 5.03 -42.13
N LEU A 3 15.74 4.70 -42.11
CA LEU A 3 15.19 3.74 -41.17
C LEU A 3 15.81 2.36 -41.43
N SER A 4 16.38 1.72 -40.41
CA SER A 4 17.01 0.40 -40.55
C SER A 4 15.96 -0.67 -40.82
N ARG A 5 16.29 -1.70 -41.61
CA ARG A 5 15.38 -2.83 -41.91
C ARG A 5 14.79 -3.44 -40.64
N LYS A 6 15.60 -3.55 -39.57
CA LYS A 6 15.16 -4.05 -38.26
C LYS A 6 14.04 -3.20 -37.65
N GLU A 7 14.10 -1.89 -37.82
CA GLU A 7 13.08 -0.97 -37.31
C GLU A 7 11.81 -1.01 -38.15
N PHE A 8 11.95 -1.20 -39.46
CA PHE A 8 10.81 -1.38 -40.35
C PHE A 8 10.00 -2.63 -39.98
N PHE A 9 10.67 -3.78 -39.78
CA PHE A 9 10.00 -5.01 -39.35
C PHE A 9 9.37 -4.90 -37.96
N ARG A 10 10.06 -4.28 -36.99
CA ARG A 10 9.53 -4.10 -35.63
C ARG A 10 8.28 -3.21 -35.62
N LYS A 11 8.30 -2.10 -36.36
CA LYS A 11 7.14 -1.20 -36.48
C LYS A 11 5.99 -1.87 -37.25
N GLY A 12 6.29 -2.66 -38.29
CA GLY A 12 5.28 -3.41 -39.04
C GLY A 12 4.55 -4.44 -38.17
N LEU A 13 5.29 -5.26 -37.40
CA LEU A 13 4.70 -6.27 -36.52
C LEU A 13 3.84 -5.63 -35.41
N PHE A 14 4.31 -4.51 -34.84
CA PHE A 14 3.57 -3.79 -33.79
C PHE A 14 2.29 -3.15 -34.34
N SER A 15 2.35 -2.53 -35.52
CA SER A 15 1.18 -1.92 -36.17
C SER A 15 0.13 -2.97 -36.53
N LEU A 16 0.53 -4.10 -37.11
CA LEU A 16 -0.38 -5.19 -37.44
C LEU A 16 -1.00 -5.82 -36.19
N GLY A 17 -0.22 -6.04 -35.14
CA GLY A 17 -0.71 -6.53 -33.85
C GLY A 17 -1.76 -5.60 -33.25
N ASP A 18 -1.49 -4.29 -33.23
CA ASP A 18 -2.42 -3.29 -32.73
C ASP A 18 -3.74 -3.25 -33.54
N THR A 19 -3.65 -3.40 -34.87
CA THR A 19 -4.85 -3.41 -35.73
C THR A 19 -5.67 -4.69 -35.53
N LEU A 20 -5.00 -5.84 -35.37
CA LEU A 20 -5.66 -7.13 -35.10
C LEU A 20 -6.31 -7.16 -33.71
N LEU A 21 -5.63 -6.64 -32.68
CA LEU A 21 -6.15 -6.52 -31.31
C LEU A 21 -7.38 -5.61 -31.23
N LYS A 22 -7.40 -4.53 -32.02
CA LYS A 22 -8.55 -3.63 -32.13
C LYS A 22 -9.70 -4.27 -32.92
N ALA A 23 -9.41 -5.02 -33.99
CA ALA A 23 -10.43 -5.67 -34.81
C ALA A 23 -11.07 -6.89 -34.13
N SER A 24 -10.34 -7.60 -33.26
CA SER A 24 -10.85 -8.78 -32.54
C SER A 24 -11.66 -8.45 -31.28
N GLY A 25 -11.79 -7.17 -30.91
CA GLY A 25 -12.48 -6.75 -29.70
C GLY A 25 -11.77 -7.16 -28.40
N MET A 26 -10.52 -7.64 -28.49
CA MET A 26 -9.73 -8.08 -27.32
C MET A 26 -8.99 -6.93 -26.63
N VAL A 27 -8.92 -5.75 -27.25
CA VAL A 27 -8.35 -4.54 -26.65
C VAL A 27 -9.37 -3.42 -26.74
N GLN A 28 -10.16 -3.28 -25.68
CA GLN A 28 -10.82 -2.03 -25.35
C GLN A 28 -9.72 -1.03 -24.96
N GLN A 29 -9.65 0.12 -25.62
CA GLN A 29 -8.94 1.26 -25.05
C GLN A 29 -9.48 1.50 -23.64
N PRO A 30 -8.64 1.65 -22.58
CA PRO A 30 -9.13 2.31 -21.39
C PRO A 30 -9.46 3.73 -21.81
N ASN A 31 -10.75 3.97 -22.01
CA ASN A 31 -11.32 5.30 -22.17
C ASN A 31 -11.07 6.02 -20.84
N VAL A 32 -10.00 6.82 -20.76
CA VAL A 32 -9.75 7.73 -19.65
C VAL A 32 -10.56 9.00 -19.92
N GLU A 33 -11.87 8.84 -20.05
CA GLU A 33 -12.83 9.93 -20.08
C GLU A 33 -13.98 9.55 -19.15
N ALA A 34 -13.89 10.12 -17.94
CA ALA A 34 -14.99 10.39 -17.03
C ALA A 34 -16.07 9.30 -16.88
N ALA A 35 -15.73 8.22 -16.16
CA ALA A 35 -16.71 7.47 -15.39
C ALA A 35 -16.66 7.98 -13.95
N GLU A 36 -17.43 9.03 -13.66
CA GLU A 36 -17.91 9.36 -12.32
C GLU A 36 -18.90 8.27 -11.89
N GLU A 37 -18.39 7.09 -11.62
CA GLU A 37 -19.09 6.07 -10.86
C GLU A 37 -18.06 5.49 -9.91
N SER A 38 -17.56 6.39 -9.05
CA SER A 38 -16.80 6.03 -7.87
C SER A 38 -17.69 5.11 -7.05
N SER A 39 -17.45 3.81 -7.16
CA SER A 39 -17.79 2.86 -6.10
C SER A 39 -17.32 3.50 -4.80
N GLU A 40 -18.24 3.99 -3.98
CA GLU A 40 -17.94 4.50 -2.65
C GLU A 40 -17.32 3.34 -1.86
N LEU A 41 -16.00 3.21 -1.93
CA LEU A 41 -15.31 2.27 -1.08
C LEU A 41 -15.57 2.75 0.35
N PRO A 42 -16.03 1.86 1.26
CA PRO A 42 -16.49 2.24 2.60
C PRO A 42 -15.40 2.92 3.46
N TYR A 43 -14.18 3.02 2.95
CA TYR A 43 -13.00 3.50 3.65
C TYR A 43 -12.60 4.95 3.36
N GLY A 44 -13.09 5.59 2.28
CA GLY A 44 -12.93 7.03 1.99
C GLY A 44 -11.59 7.68 2.40
N ASP A 45 -11.66 8.95 2.81
CA ASP A 45 -10.56 9.74 3.41
C ASP A 45 -10.48 9.57 4.94
N GLN A 46 -10.93 8.42 5.47
CA GLN A 46 -11.04 8.26 6.92
C GLN A 46 -9.65 8.21 7.59
N PRO A 47 -9.43 9.01 8.65
CA PRO A 47 -8.12 9.08 9.29
C PRO A 47 -7.77 7.73 9.94
N MET A 48 -6.68 7.14 9.48
CA MET A 48 -6.19 5.85 9.96
C MET A 48 -5.24 6.02 11.16
N VAL A 49 -5.15 4.99 11.98
CA VAL A 49 -4.16 4.86 13.05
C VAL A 49 -3.62 3.44 13.11
N ALA A 50 -2.32 3.33 13.37
CA ALA A 50 -1.69 2.04 13.59
C ALA A 50 -2.04 1.50 14.98
N VAL A 51 -2.44 0.23 15.04
CA VAL A 51 -2.78 -0.48 16.27
C VAL A 51 -1.85 -1.69 16.41
N PRO A 52 -1.09 -1.80 17.51
CA PRO A 52 -0.20 -2.92 17.72
C PRO A 52 -0.96 -4.22 18.03
N ARG A 53 -0.29 -5.34 17.78
CA ARG A 53 -0.65 -6.72 18.14
C ARG A 53 0.55 -7.33 18.85
N ASN A 54 0.74 -6.89 20.09
CA ASN A 54 1.94 -7.14 20.88
C ASN A 54 2.16 -8.63 21.20
N GLU A 55 1.11 -9.44 21.19
CA GLU A 55 1.15 -10.89 21.36
C GLU A 55 2.05 -11.60 20.35
N ARG A 56 2.28 -10.99 19.18
CA ARG A 56 3.14 -11.51 18.10
C ARG A 56 4.29 -10.57 17.73
N CYS A 57 4.55 -9.54 18.52
CA CYS A 57 5.58 -8.55 18.25
C CYS A 57 6.97 -9.07 18.65
N LEU A 58 7.91 -9.15 17.71
CA LEU A 58 9.29 -9.56 18.01
C LEU A 58 10.02 -8.58 18.93
N ALA A 59 9.61 -7.30 19.00
CA ALA A 59 10.17 -6.34 19.94
C ALA A 59 9.99 -6.76 21.40
N ARG A 60 8.97 -7.58 21.69
CA ARG A 60 8.68 -8.07 23.04
C ARG A 60 9.82 -8.91 23.64
N ASN A 61 10.43 -9.78 22.82
CA ASN A 61 11.41 -10.78 23.26
C ASN A 61 12.76 -10.72 22.55
N CYS A 62 12.80 -10.27 21.30
CA CYS A 62 13.96 -10.39 20.41
C CYS A 62 14.57 -9.04 19.98
N GLY A 63 13.99 -7.90 20.39
CA GLY A 63 14.53 -6.57 20.08
C GLY A 63 14.42 -6.18 18.59
N CYS A 64 13.23 -6.30 17.99
CA CYS A 64 12.96 -5.79 16.65
C CYS A 64 12.58 -4.29 16.68
N PHE A 65 13.22 -3.47 15.83
CA PHE A 65 13.02 -2.01 15.77
C PHE A 65 12.54 -1.49 14.41
N SER A 66 12.25 -2.36 13.43
CA SER A 66 12.00 -1.97 12.04
C SER A 66 10.85 -0.96 11.86
N CYS A 67 9.80 -1.07 12.68
CA CYS A 67 8.67 -0.13 12.63
C CYS A 67 9.02 1.24 13.22
N VAL A 68 9.87 1.29 14.26
CA VAL A 68 10.34 2.53 14.88
C VAL A 68 11.24 3.29 13.92
N GLU A 69 12.20 2.60 13.31
CA GLU A 69 13.13 3.19 12.33
C GLU A 69 12.42 3.78 11.11
N LYS A 70 11.32 3.15 10.69
CA LYS A 70 10.56 3.61 9.52
C LYS A 70 9.56 4.73 9.83
N CYS A 71 9.26 4.99 11.10
CA CYS A 71 8.23 5.96 11.47
C CYS A 71 8.78 7.39 11.45
N GLU A 72 8.52 8.12 10.36
CA GLU A 72 8.94 9.53 10.20
C GLU A 72 8.40 10.45 11.30
N GLN A 73 7.20 10.17 11.81
CA GLN A 73 6.55 10.94 12.88
C GLN A 73 7.03 10.55 14.28
N GLN A 74 7.93 9.56 14.38
CA GLN A 74 8.44 9.02 15.63
C GLN A 74 7.34 8.60 16.61
N ALA A 75 6.18 8.18 16.09
CA ALA A 75 4.98 7.86 16.86
C ALA A 75 5.04 6.49 17.55
N ILE A 76 6.10 5.71 17.35
CA ILE A 76 6.21 4.33 17.84
C ILE A 76 7.38 4.24 18.82
N VAL A 77 7.14 3.65 19.99
CA VAL A 77 8.18 3.38 21.01
C VAL A 77 8.18 1.90 21.36
N VAL A 78 9.37 1.34 21.60
CA VAL A 78 9.52 -0.04 22.12
C VAL A 78 9.40 -0.02 23.64
N VAL A 79 8.61 -0.96 24.17
CA VAL A 79 8.49 -1.20 25.61
C VAL A 79 8.95 -2.62 25.90
N MET A 80 10.02 -2.73 26.69
CA MET A 80 10.65 -4.02 27.02
C MET A 80 9.65 -4.95 27.71
N GLY A 81 9.55 -6.19 27.22
CA GLY A 81 8.62 -7.20 27.76
C GLY A 81 7.16 -7.06 27.30
N GLU A 82 6.79 -5.93 26.68
CA GLU A 82 5.45 -5.68 26.14
C GLU A 82 5.44 -5.75 24.61
N GLY A 83 6.38 -5.09 23.93
CA GLY A 83 6.39 -4.95 22.48
C GLY A 83 6.52 -3.48 22.09
N ILE A 84 5.50 -2.92 21.46
CA ILE A 84 5.48 -1.51 21.06
C ILE A 84 4.24 -0.78 21.55
N ARG A 85 4.37 0.53 21.75
CA ARG A 85 3.25 1.46 21.96
C ARG A 85 3.24 2.49 20.83
N ILE A 86 2.03 2.89 20.43
CA ILE A 86 1.82 3.85 19.34
C ILE A 86 1.11 5.06 19.89
N ASP A 87 1.69 6.24 19.68
CA ASP A 87 1.08 7.53 19.96
C ASP A 87 0.11 7.90 18.83
N ALA A 88 -1.18 7.76 19.10
CA ALA A 88 -2.25 8.03 18.14
C ALA A 88 -2.28 9.50 17.68
N THR A 89 -1.79 10.44 18.50
CA THR A 89 -1.80 11.86 18.16
C THR A 89 -0.77 12.21 17.08
N ARG A 90 0.36 11.50 17.07
CA ARG A 90 1.45 11.68 16.08
C ARG A 90 1.36 10.72 14.90
N CYS A 91 0.65 9.60 15.04
CA CYS A 91 0.46 8.66 13.94
C CYS A 91 -0.37 9.30 12.82
N THR A 92 0.12 9.28 11.58
CA THR A 92 -0.60 9.77 10.39
C THR A 92 -1.37 8.69 9.64
N GLY A 93 -1.24 7.42 10.06
CA GLY A 93 -1.87 6.30 9.36
C GLY A 93 -1.20 5.89 8.05
N CYS A 94 0.04 6.35 7.77
CA CYS A 94 0.76 6.14 6.50
C CYS A 94 1.15 4.69 6.13
N ALA A 95 0.79 3.69 6.95
CA ALA A 95 1.05 2.27 6.74
C ALA A 95 2.53 1.81 6.67
N SER A 96 3.53 2.69 6.78
CA SER A 96 4.94 2.28 6.60
C SER A 96 5.39 1.22 7.60
N CYS A 97 4.92 1.30 8.84
CA CYS A 97 5.18 0.32 9.89
C CYS A 97 4.55 -1.06 9.60
N LEU A 98 3.37 -1.09 8.98
CA LEU A 98 2.70 -2.33 8.56
C LEU A 98 3.52 -3.02 7.47
N TYR A 99 4.01 -2.26 6.49
CA TYR A 99 4.81 -2.79 5.38
C TYR A 99 6.10 -3.46 5.85
N VAL A 100 6.87 -2.79 6.72
CA VAL A 100 8.18 -3.27 7.18
C VAL A 100 8.14 -4.33 8.28
N CYS A 101 6.96 -4.62 8.86
CA CYS A 101 6.86 -5.60 9.94
C CYS A 101 7.24 -7.01 9.43
N PRO A 102 8.26 -7.68 9.97
CA PRO A 102 8.79 -8.92 9.39
C PRO A 102 7.98 -10.17 9.72
N VAL A 103 7.07 -10.11 10.70
CA VAL A 103 6.28 -11.27 11.10
C VAL A 103 5.04 -11.47 10.24
N THR A 104 4.67 -12.74 10.07
CA THR A 104 3.43 -13.16 9.43
C THR A 104 2.68 -14.07 10.42
N PRO A 105 1.49 -13.67 10.91
CA PRO A 105 0.76 -12.44 10.63
C PRO A 105 1.42 -11.17 11.23
N LYS A 106 1.18 -10.00 10.61
CA LYS A 106 1.83 -8.71 10.94
C LYS A 106 1.51 -8.25 12.36
N ALA A 107 2.51 -7.88 13.17
CA ALA A 107 2.31 -7.39 14.55
C ALA A 107 1.71 -5.97 14.65
N ILE A 108 1.38 -5.34 13.52
CA ILE A 108 0.75 -4.02 13.44
C ILE A 108 -0.40 -4.13 12.45
N THR A 109 -1.50 -3.44 12.71
CA THR A 109 -2.65 -3.29 11.80
C THR A 109 -3.01 -1.82 11.69
N LEU A 110 -3.68 -1.42 10.62
CA LEU A 110 -4.31 -0.10 10.53
C LEU A 110 -5.80 -0.22 10.80
N ARG A 111 -6.35 0.75 11.53
CA ARG A 111 -7.77 0.87 11.85
C ARG A 111 -8.20 2.33 11.74
N ILE A 112 -9.49 2.54 11.51
CA ILE A 112 -10.08 3.89 11.51
C ILE A 112 -9.95 4.48 12.91
N ARG A 113 -9.44 5.71 13.01
CA ARG A 113 -9.21 6.39 14.29
C ARG A 113 -10.47 6.47 15.14
N ALA A 114 -11.62 6.73 14.52
CA ALA A 114 -12.91 6.82 15.19
C ALA A 114 -13.37 5.48 15.82
N GLU A 115 -13.02 4.33 15.22
CA GLU A 115 -13.34 3.02 15.79
C GLU A 115 -12.48 2.71 17.03
N VAL A 116 -11.22 3.14 17.03
CA VAL A 116 -10.25 2.82 18.10
C VAL A 116 -10.55 3.63 19.37
N SER A 117 -10.98 4.89 19.24
CA SER A 117 -11.33 5.74 20.40
C SER A 117 -12.62 5.32 21.12
N SER A 118 -13.41 4.43 20.53
CA SER A 118 -14.71 4.00 21.06
C SER A 118 -14.66 2.68 21.86
N GLY A 119 -13.47 2.08 21.97
CA GLY A 119 -13.29 0.72 22.51
C GLY A 119 -12.28 0.61 23.65
N GLU A 120 -11.99 1.71 24.36
CA GLU A 120 -11.26 1.68 25.64
C GLU A 120 -12.15 1.24 26.81
#